data_AF-A0AAC8VJY7-F1
#
_entry.id   AF-A0AAC8VJY7-F1
#
_cell.length_a   1.000
_cell.length_b   1.000
_cell.length_c   1.000
_cell.angle_alpha   90.00
_cell.angle_beta   90.00
_cell.angle_gamma   90.00
#
_symmetry.space_group_name_H-M   'P 1'
#
loop_
_entity.id
_entity.type
_entity.pdbx_description
1 polymer ?
#
loop_
_entity_poly.entity_id
_entity_poly.type
_entity_poly.pdbx_seq_one_letter_code
_entity_poly.pdbx_strand_id
1 'polypeptide(L)'
;MRMSASSLNSLTIKLLGISSIAAFLIVSAGFYGLSSSWSSMNELSRIIEVDQAHERSVLKISVKFKEQVQEWKNILLRGYDRKKFNKYLEKFKDKEKQVAEESTTLLQELQGPSNKTAHQLLATFIKDHKVLAEKYRQGLRQFEASGYDSKTGDKAVSGIDRVPLHTLTTTADTISKQLATTSQAALKKKQQVVLFTLILIIVAIIAGAATYAILVRRLIIRRVHLLVSDLEHITEGDFTHQCQPLGEDEIGKIGTAIETLKNKMGALISEINLMTQQVNNSSATMSNMMREAQVQLTEQASEAEHIQSSMTAMNDTMKTVVSKAEEVAKSARDADQKSHEGQKVVNATRETIDSLAKEVETTAQVITSLNEASNNVGSILDVIKGISEQTNMLALNAAIEAARAGEQGRGFAVVADEVRGLAQRTGDSAEQIYDLIEQLRSHAHNAVEAMDKGKERADASVQQSEKMSELLTSIITIVSEISATNAQIESLIKEQSNSFSVVTQQVSKINTLSKNTTAKTGETTVHSQELSELSESLSTLLKQFKLTSTSLTDTSSSEKSAH
;
A
#
# COMPACT_ATOMS: atom_id res chain seq x y z
N MET A 1 30.78 -42.65 -0.30
CA MET A 1 29.81 -42.25 -1.33
C MET A 1 28.40 -42.45 -0.75
N ARG A 2 27.88 -41.43 -0.05
CA ARG A 2 26.52 -41.45 0.54
C ARG A 2 25.54 -41.06 -0.56
N MET A 3 24.83 -42.03 -1.14
CA MET A 3 23.64 -41.73 -1.94
C MET A 3 22.64 -41.04 -1.00
N SER A 4 22.26 -39.79 -1.31
CA SER A 4 21.24 -39.08 -0.55
C SER A 4 19.94 -39.86 -0.62
N ALA A 5 19.23 -39.97 0.51
CA ALA A 5 17.94 -40.69 0.61
C ALA A 5 16.88 -40.21 -0.43
N SER A 6 17.09 -39.04 -1.05
CA SER A 6 16.27 -38.52 -2.16
C SER A 6 16.38 -39.31 -3.47
N SER A 7 17.50 -39.99 -3.75
CA SER A 7 17.63 -40.72 -5.01
C SER A 7 16.74 -41.97 -5.04
N LEU A 8 16.61 -42.65 -3.89
CA LEU A 8 15.82 -43.88 -3.74
C LEU A 8 14.31 -43.69 -3.92
N ASN A 9 13.81 -42.46 -3.74
CA ASN A 9 12.38 -42.15 -3.83
C ASN A 9 11.96 -41.56 -5.18
N SER A 10 12.90 -41.37 -6.11
CA SER A 10 12.64 -40.87 -7.47
C SER A 10 11.63 -41.76 -8.20
N LEU A 11 10.73 -41.11 -8.94
CA LEU A 11 9.78 -41.80 -9.81
C LEU A 11 10.48 -42.74 -10.80
N THR A 12 11.68 -42.37 -11.25
CA THR A 12 12.49 -43.17 -12.16
C THR A 12 12.90 -44.50 -11.54
N ILE A 13 13.34 -44.52 -10.28
CA ILE A 13 13.75 -45.75 -9.57
C ILE A 13 12.54 -46.65 -9.33
N LYS A 14 11.38 -46.09 -8.99
CA LYS A 14 10.14 -46.86 -8.83
C LYS A 14 9.74 -47.57 -10.14
N LEU A 15 9.79 -46.86 -11.28
CA LEU A 15 9.48 -47.43 -12.60
C LEU A 15 10.52 -48.46 -13.07
N LEU A 16 11.81 -48.20 -12.82
CA LEU A 16 12.91 -49.12 -13.16
C LEU A 16 12.85 -50.41 -12.32
N GLY A 17 12.50 -50.33 -11.04
CA GLY A 17 12.31 -51.50 -10.19
C GLY A 17 11.19 -52.42 -10.70
N ILE A 18 10.07 -51.85 -11.12
CA ILE A 18 8.90 -52.62 -11.59
C ILE A 18 9.18 -53.29 -12.94
N SER A 19 9.77 -52.55 -13.88
CA SER A 19 10.15 -53.12 -15.19
C SER A 19 11.18 -54.25 -15.05
N SER A 20 12.09 -54.14 -14.08
CA SER A 20 13.06 -55.19 -13.77
C SER A 20 12.40 -56.46 -13.22
N ILE A 21 11.39 -56.34 -12.35
CA ILE A 21 10.64 -57.50 -11.81
C ILE A 21 9.86 -58.21 -12.92
N ALA A 22 9.18 -57.45 -13.79
CA ALA A 22 8.46 -58.03 -14.92
C ALA A 22 9.39 -58.76 -15.89
N ALA A 23 10.54 -58.16 -16.21
CA ALA A 23 11.58 -58.80 -17.03
C ALA A 23 12.10 -60.09 -16.38
N PHE A 24 12.35 -60.08 -15.06
CA PHE A 24 12.82 -61.25 -14.33
C PHE A 24 11.82 -62.43 -14.38
N LEU A 25 10.52 -62.15 -14.25
CA LEU A 25 9.48 -63.19 -14.36
C LEU A 25 9.42 -63.82 -15.76
N ILE A 26 9.54 -63.01 -16.81
CA ILE A 26 9.56 -63.49 -18.21
C ILE A 26 10.79 -64.37 -18.46
N VAL A 27 11.98 -63.92 -18.01
CA VAL A 27 13.22 -64.69 -18.15
C VAL A 27 13.14 -66.02 -17.40
N SER A 28 12.56 -66.01 -16.19
CA SER A 28 12.39 -67.23 -15.37
C SER A 28 11.45 -68.24 -16.05
N ALA A 29 10.34 -67.78 -16.62
CA ALA A 29 9.41 -68.63 -17.38
C ALA A 29 10.06 -69.22 -18.64
N GLY A 30 10.84 -68.41 -19.36
CA GLY A 30 11.62 -68.87 -20.52
C GLY A 30 12.67 -69.91 -20.15
N PHE A 31 13.39 -69.70 -19.04
CA PHE A 31 14.40 -70.65 -18.55
C PHE A 31 13.79 -72.01 -18.16
N TYR A 32 12.65 -72.00 -17.45
CA TYR A 32 11.91 -73.21 -17.12
C TYR A 32 11.50 -73.98 -18.39
N GLY A 33 10.97 -73.27 -19.38
CA GLY A 33 10.59 -73.82 -20.67
C GLY A 33 11.74 -74.50 -21.42
N LEU A 34 12.89 -73.83 -21.47
CA LEU A 34 14.08 -74.33 -22.13
C LEU A 34 14.60 -75.61 -21.44
N SER A 35 14.68 -75.61 -20.11
CA SER A 35 15.12 -76.75 -19.31
C SER A 35 14.19 -77.97 -19.46
N SER A 36 12.88 -77.75 -19.44
CA SER A 36 11.88 -78.82 -19.60
C SER A 36 11.86 -79.40 -21.03
N SER A 37 12.06 -78.55 -22.05
CA SER A 37 12.19 -78.98 -23.43
C SER A 37 13.45 -79.82 -23.66
N TRP A 38 14.58 -79.43 -23.04
CA TRP A 38 15.83 -80.16 -23.11
C TRP A 38 15.71 -81.58 -22.55
N SER A 39 15.10 -81.73 -21.37
CA SER A 39 14.87 -83.06 -20.77
C SER A 39 13.94 -83.95 -21.61
N SER A 40 12.88 -83.37 -22.19
CA SER A 40 11.96 -84.09 -23.08
C SER A 40 12.62 -84.55 -24.39
N MET A 41 13.56 -83.76 -24.94
CA MET A 41 14.31 -84.12 -26.15
C MET A 41 15.25 -85.31 -25.92
N ASN A 42 15.92 -85.34 -24.76
CA ASN A 42 16.78 -86.45 -24.38
C ASN A 42 15.99 -87.76 -24.20
N GLU A 43 14.78 -87.69 -23.64
CA GLU A 43 13.90 -88.86 -23.45
C GLU A 43 13.43 -89.45 -24.81
N LEU A 44 13.02 -88.59 -25.76
CA LEU A 44 12.60 -89.02 -27.10
C LEU A 44 13.74 -89.66 -27.90
N SER A 45 14.94 -89.07 -27.85
CA SER A 45 16.10 -89.58 -28.59
C SER A 45 16.52 -90.97 -28.11
N ARG A 46 16.50 -91.20 -26.79
CA ARG A 46 16.81 -92.49 -26.17
C ARG A 46 15.82 -93.59 -26.56
N ILE A 47 14.52 -93.28 -26.62
CA ILE A 47 13.47 -94.26 -26.98
C ILE A 47 13.63 -94.72 -28.43
N ILE A 48 13.86 -93.77 -29.36
CA ILE A 48 13.99 -94.09 -30.78
C ILE A 48 15.23 -94.94 -31.05
N GLU A 49 16.37 -94.61 -30.45
CA GLU A 49 17.64 -95.30 -30.75
C GLU A 49 17.68 -96.74 -30.21
N VAL A 50 17.18 -96.99 -29.00
CA VAL A 50 17.24 -98.31 -28.34
C VAL A 50 16.20 -99.27 -28.89
N ASP A 51 14.94 -98.86 -29.00
CA ASP A 51 13.87 -99.78 -29.42
C ASP A 51 13.94 -100.09 -30.93
N GLN A 52 14.46 -99.18 -31.75
CA GLN A 52 14.74 -99.45 -33.17
C GLN A 52 15.90 -100.44 -33.36
N ALA A 53 16.89 -100.44 -32.46
CA ALA A 53 17.97 -101.42 -32.49
C ALA A 53 17.45 -102.85 -32.22
N HIS A 54 16.52 -103.01 -31.26
CA HIS A 54 15.92 -104.30 -30.95
C HIS A 54 15.10 -104.88 -32.11
N GLU A 55 14.30 -104.06 -32.80
CA GLU A 55 13.52 -104.49 -33.99
C GLU A 55 14.45 -105.02 -35.09
N ARG A 56 15.54 -104.29 -35.38
CA ARG A 56 16.55 -104.71 -36.36
C ARG A 56 17.19 -106.04 -35.98
N SER A 57 17.47 -106.27 -34.69
CA SER A 57 18.03 -107.53 -34.21
C SER A 57 17.08 -108.72 -34.43
N VAL A 58 15.78 -108.58 -34.16
CA VAL A 58 14.80 -109.65 -34.46
C VAL A 58 14.70 -109.95 -35.95
N LEU A 59 14.70 -108.91 -36.81
CA LEU A 59 14.68 -109.09 -38.26
C LEU A 59 15.93 -109.80 -38.76
N LYS A 60 17.11 -109.47 -38.21
CA LYS A 60 18.37 -110.14 -38.51
C LYS A 60 18.34 -111.62 -38.13
N ILE A 61 17.84 -111.95 -36.93
CA ILE A 61 17.63 -113.34 -36.48
C ILE A 61 16.67 -114.07 -37.42
N SER A 62 15.58 -113.41 -37.85
CA SER A 62 14.61 -113.98 -38.80
C SER A 62 15.24 -114.34 -40.15
N VAL A 63 16.14 -113.49 -40.66
CA VAL A 63 16.90 -113.76 -41.88
C VAL A 63 17.81 -114.97 -41.69
N LYS A 64 18.58 -115.01 -40.60
CA LYS A 64 19.48 -116.15 -40.30
C LYS A 64 18.73 -117.46 -40.09
N PHE A 65 17.55 -117.40 -39.49
CA PHE A 65 16.70 -118.57 -39.31
C PHE A 65 16.18 -119.10 -40.66
N LYS A 66 15.76 -118.22 -41.58
CA LYS A 66 15.41 -118.63 -42.95
C LYS A 66 16.61 -119.25 -43.68
N GLU A 67 17.81 -118.70 -43.50
CA GLU A 67 19.04 -119.29 -44.03
C GLU A 67 19.31 -120.67 -43.44
N GLN A 68 19.14 -120.87 -42.12
CA GLN A 68 19.24 -122.18 -41.47
C GLN A 68 18.31 -123.21 -42.13
N VAL A 69 17.03 -122.86 -42.31
CA VAL A 69 16.04 -123.73 -42.98
C VAL A 69 16.43 -123.99 -44.45
N GLN A 70 17.00 -123.01 -45.13
CA GLN A 70 17.48 -123.17 -46.51
C GLN A 70 18.68 -124.13 -46.58
N GLU A 71 19.60 -124.09 -45.62
CA GLU A 71 20.72 -125.03 -45.56
C GLU A 71 20.24 -126.46 -45.26
N TRP A 72 19.18 -126.62 -44.45
CA TRP A 72 18.51 -127.91 -44.31
C TRP A 72 17.98 -128.45 -45.64
N LYS A 73 17.31 -127.61 -46.44
CA LYS A 73 16.87 -128.00 -47.79
C LYS A 73 18.04 -128.38 -48.69
N ASN A 74 19.19 -127.68 -48.58
CA ASN A 74 20.40 -128.03 -49.31
C ASN A 74 20.95 -129.42 -48.91
N ILE A 75 20.88 -129.80 -47.62
CA ILE A 75 21.24 -131.15 -47.15
C ILE A 75 20.35 -132.20 -47.83
N LEU A 76 19.03 -131.99 -47.86
CA LEU A 76 18.10 -132.94 -48.48
C LEU A 76 18.30 -133.07 -50.00
N LEU A 77 18.54 -131.96 -50.70
CA LEU A 77 18.68 -131.94 -52.15
C LEU A 77 20.03 -132.46 -52.66
N ARG A 78 21.10 -132.35 -51.85
CA ARG A 78 22.48 -132.60 -52.29
C ARG A 78 23.24 -133.58 -51.40
N GLY A 79 22.57 -134.16 -50.41
CA GLY A 79 23.16 -135.00 -49.36
C GLY A 79 23.61 -136.40 -49.81
N TYR A 80 23.21 -136.84 -51.01
CA TYR A 80 23.74 -138.08 -51.61
C TYR A 80 25.26 -138.01 -51.88
N ASP A 81 25.82 -136.80 -52.00
CA ASP A 81 27.26 -136.54 -52.11
C ASP A 81 27.85 -136.22 -50.72
N ARG A 82 28.73 -137.09 -50.23
CA ARG A 82 29.33 -137.00 -48.89
C ARG A 82 30.06 -135.66 -48.63
N LYS A 83 30.69 -135.05 -49.65
CA LYS A 83 31.37 -133.75 -49.49
C LYS A 83 30.35 -132.61 -49.33
N LYS A 84 29.29 -132.62 -50.14
CA LYS A 84 28.22 -131.61 -50.07
C LYS A 84 27.39 -131.76 -48.81
N PHE A 85 27.11 -132.98 -48.38
CA PHE A 85 26.44 -133.28 -47.11
C PHE A 85 27.17 -132.63 -45.94
N ASN A 86 28.48 -132.90 -45.78
CA ASN A 86 29.27 -132.32 -44.71
C ASN A 86 29.29 -130.78 -44.75
N LYS A 87 29.45 -130.18 -45.95
CA LYS A 87 29.45 -128.73 -46.13
C LYS A 87 28.14 -128.07 -45.68
N TYR A 88 26.99 -128.62 -46.10
CA TYR A 88 25.69 -128.04 -45.75
C TYR A 88 25.28 -128.36 -44.33
N LEU A 89 25.68 -129.51 -43.78
CA LEU A 89 25.51 -129.83 -42.37
C LEU A 89 26.30 -128.87 -41.47
N GLU A 90 27.54 -128.54 -41.83
CA GLU A 90 28.35 -127.57 -41.10
C GLU A 90 27.73 -126.17 -41.14
N LYS A 91 27.29 -125.71 -42.33
CA LYS A 91 26.56 -124.43 -42.46
C LYS A 91 25.25 -124.40 -41.69
N PHE A 92 24.49 -125.49 -41.70
CA PHE A 92 23.26 -125.62 -40.92
C PHE A 92 23.54 -125.48 -39.42
N LYS A 93 24.56 -126.17 -38.91
CA LYS A 93 24.99 -126.08 -37.50
C LYS A 93 25.48 -124.68 -37.14
N ASP A 94 26.24 -124.02 -38.02
CA ASP A 94 26.70 -122.65 -37.82
C ASP A 94 25.52 -121.66 -37.75
N LYS A 95 24.54 -121.79 -38.66
CA LYS A 95 23.33 -120.96 -38.62
C LYS A 95 22.44 -121.26 -37.41
N GLU A 96 22.30 -122.53 -37.03
CA GLU A 96 21.62 -122.94 -35.79
C GLU A 96 22.27 -122.27 -34.57
N LYS A 97 23.60 -122.31 -34.48
CA LYS A 97 24.36 -121.66 -33.41
C LYS A 97 24.16 -120.14 -33.40
N GLN A 98 24.30 -119.48 -34.55
CA GLN A 98 24.12 -118.03 -34.64
C GLN A 98 22.71 -117.58 -34.28
N VAL A 99 21.68 -118.33 -34.71
CA VAL A 99 20.29 -118.04 -34.33
C VAL A 99 20.10 -118.20 -32.83
N ALA A 100 20.67 -119.25 -32.22
CA ALA A 100 20.59 -119.45 -30.77
C ALA A 100 21.31 -118.36 -29.97
N GLU A 101 22.54 -117.98 -30.37
CA GLU A 101 23.34 -116.95 -29.70
C GLU A 101 22.73 -115.55 -29.82
N GLU A 102 22.35 -115.13 -31.04
CA GLU A 102 21.74 -113.82 -31.25
C GLU A 102 20.36 -113.72 -30.58
N SER A 103 19.56 -114.79 -30.61
CA SER A 103 18.28 -114.80 -29.91
C SER A 103 18.45 -114.72 -28.39
N THR A 104 19.43 -115.43 -27.83
CA THR A 104 19.70 -115.39 -26.38
C THR A 104 20.23 -114.02 -25.95
N THR A 105 21.09 -113.40 -26.75
CA THR A 105 21.61 -112.04 -26.51
C THR A 105 20.48 -111.02 -26.52
N LEU A 106 19.65 -111.05 -27.56
CA LEU A 106 18.51 -110.14 -27.67
C LEU A 106 17.48 -110.36 -26.56
N LEU A 107 17.32 -111.61 -26.08
CA LEU A 107 16.45 -111.89 -24.93
C LEU A 107 16.96 -111.18 -23.66
N GLN A 108 18.27 -111.07 -23.46
CA GLN A 108 18.85 -110.31 -22.34
C GLN A 108 18.64 -108.80 -22.49
N GLU A 109 18.71 -108.27 -23.71
CA GLU A 109 18.47 -106.85 -23.99
C GLU A 109 16.99 -106.46 -23.78
N LEU A 110 16.05 -107.38 -24.03
CA LEU A 110 14.61 -107.17 -23.89
C LEU A 110 14.07 -107.28 -22.44
N GLN A 111 14.92 -107.17 -21.40
CA GLN A 111 14.51 -107.33 -19.99
C GLN A 111 13.67 -106.18 -19.40
N GLY A 112 13.40 -105.13 -20.17
CA GLY A 112 12.62 -103.97 -19.73
C GLY A 112 11.10 -104.21 -19.66
N PRO A 113 10.37 -103.54 -18.75
CA PRO A 113 8.91 -103.67 -18.62
C PRO A 113 8.16 -103.33 -19.92
N SER A 114 8.69 -102.41 -20.72
CA SER A 114 8.14 -102.03 -22.02
C SER A 114 8.20 -103.14 -23.07
N ASN A 115 9.13 -104.10 -22.93
CA ASN A 115 9.39 -105.15 -23.92
C ASN A 115 8.95 -106.54 -23.44
N LYS A 116 8.16 -106.62 -22.36
CA LYS A 116 7.73 -107.88 -21.73
C LYS A 116 7.11 -108.88 -22.71
N THR A 117 6.23 -108.43 -23.61
CA THR A 117 5.58 -109.31 -24.60
C THR A 117 6.57 -109.78 -25.67
N ALA A 118 7.44 -108.90 -26.17
CA ALA A 118 8.49 -109.27 -27.13
C ALA A 118 9.51 -110.24 -26.50
N HIS A 119 9.86 -110.03 -25.24
CA HIS A 119 10.71 -110.92 -24.45
C HIS A 119 10.09 -112.33 -24.33
N GLN A 120 8.79 -112.42 -24.03
CA GLN A 120 8.08 -113.69 -23.95
C GLN A 120 8.00 -114.42 -25.30
N LEU A 121 7.76 -113.68 -26.39
CA LEU A 121 7.74 -114.26 -27.73
C LEU A 121 9.13 -114.76 -28.15
N LEU A 122 10.19 -114.00 -27.87
CA LEU A 122 11.56 -114.43 -28.17
C LEU A 122 12.00 -115.62 -27.30
N ALA A 123 11.58 -115.68 -26.04
CA ALA A 123 11.81 -116.85 -25.18
C ALA A 123 11.10 -118.09 -25.73
N THR A 124 9.86 -117.93 -26.20
CA THR A 124 9.10 -118.99 -26.89
C THR A 124 9.83 -119.44 -28.15
N PHE A 125 10.33 -118.50 -28.97
CA PHE A 125 11.12 -118.82 -30.15
C PHE A 125 12.37 -119.63 -29.80
N ILE A 126 13.14 -119.23 -28.79
CA ILE A 126 14.37 -119.94 -28.37
C ILE A 126 14.03 -121.38 -27.93
N LYS A 127 12.92 -121.56 -27.20
CA LYS A 127 12.44 -122.89 -26.80
C LYS A 127 12.05 -123.73 -28.03
N ASP A 128 11.24 -123.17 -28.92
CA ASP A 128 10.76 -123.86 -30.12
C ASP A 128 11.91 -124.15 -31.09
N HIS A 129 12.90 -123.27 -31.18
CA HIS A 129 14.11 -123.44 -31.98
C HIS A 129 14.97 -124.60 -31.49
N LYS A 130 15.08 -124.81 -30.17
CA LYS A 130 15.75 -126.00 -29.61
C LYS A 130 15.00 -127.29 -29.95
N VAL A 131 13.67 -127.30 -29.81
CA VAL A 131 12.84 -128.45 -30.19
C VAL A 131 12.94 -128.72 -31.69
N LEU A 132 12.95 -127.66 -32.49
CA LEU A 132 13.14 -127.71 -33.93
C LEU A 132 14.50 -128.30 -34.32
N ALA A 133 15.59 -127.90 -33.64
CA ALA A 133 16.91 -128.46 -33.85
C ALA A 133 16.94 -129.98 -33.57
N GLU A 134 16.28 -130.45 -32.52
CA GLU A 134 16.15 -131.88 -32.24
C GLU A 134 15.37 -132.62 -33.35
N LYS A 135 14.26 -132.03 -33.83
CA LYS A 135 13.50 -132.58 -34.96
C LYS A 135 14.33 -132.65 -36.25
N TYR A 136 15.14 -131.63 -36.55
CA TYR A 136 16.07 -131.67 -37.68
C TYR A 136 17.12 -132.77 -37.53
N ARG A 137 17.65 -132.99 -36.32
CA ARG A 137 18.58 -134.11 -36.06
C ARG A 137 17.89 -135.47 -36.23
N GLN A 138 16.64 -135.61 -35.81
CA GLN A 138 15.85 -136.84 -36.05
C GLN A 138 15.59 -137.05 -37.54
N GLY A 139 15.20 -136.00 -38.27
CA GLY A 139 15.05 -136.02 -39.73
C GLY A 139 16.34 -136.39 -40.44
N LEU A 140 17.49 -135.94 -39.93
CA LEU A 140 18.81 -136.28 -40.48
C LEU A 140 19.10 -137.78 -40.34
N ARG A 141 18.77 -138.38 -39.18
CA ARG A 141 18.91 -139.83 -38.97
C ARG A 141 18.01 -140.64 -39.90
N GLN A 142 16.77 -140.19 -40.13
CA GLN A 142 15.85 -140.83 -41.08
C GLN A 142 16.32 -140.70 -42.54
N PHE A 143 16.90 -139.55 -42.88
CA PHE A 143 17.52 -139.30 -44.17
C PHE A 143 18.74 -140.22 -44.41
N GLU A 144 19.60 -140.41 -43.40
CA GLU A 144 20.73 -141.35 -43.49
C GLU A 144 20.27 -142.82 -43.55
N ALA A 145 19.30 -143.22 -42.72
CA ALA A 145 18.79 -144.59 -42.65
C ALA A 145 18.05 -145.05 -43.91
N SER A 146 17.46 -144.12 -44.67
CA SER A 146 16.77 -144.40 -45.94
C SER A 146 17.72 -144.48 -47.15
N GLY A 147 19.03 -144.37 -46.94
CA GLY A 147 20.00 -144.31 -48.04
C GLY A 147 20.02 -142.96 -48.76
N TYR A 148 19.77 -141.85 -48.05
CA TYR A 148 19.77 -140.48 -48.55
C TYR A 148 18.59 -140.12 -49.48
N ASP A 149 17.41 -140.68 -49.24
CA ASP A 149 16.18 -140.28 -49.96
C ASP A 149 15.65 -138.92 -49.45
N SER A 150 15.65 -137.92 -50.33
CA SER A 150 15.22 -136.56 -49.99
C SER A 150 13.75 -136.49 -49.57
N LYS A 151 12.89 -137.36 -50.10
CA LYS A 151 11.45 -137.35 -49.75
C LYS A 151 11.22 -137.82 -48.32
N THR A 152 11.94 -138.85 -47.88
CA THR A 152 11.87 -139.36 -46.51
C THR A 152 12.40 -138.32 -45.51
N GLY A 153 13.53 -137.69 -45.81
CA GLY A 153 14.09 -136.63 -44.97
C GLY A 153 13.22 -135.37 -44.91
N ASP A 154 12.59 -134.95 -46.02
CA ASP A 154 11.69 -133.79 -46.06
C ASP A 154 10.40 -134.05 -45.30
N LYS A 155 9.78 -135.23 -45.46
CA LYS A 155 8.51 -135.59 -44.81
C LYS A 155 8.62 -135.57 -43.28
N ALA A 156 9.79 -135.87 -42.73
CA ALA A 156 10.05 -135.86 -41.28
C ALA A 156 9.96 -134.46 -40.66
N VAL A 157 10.21 -133.41 -41.43
CA VAL A 157 10.39 -132.03 -40.94
C VAL A 157 9.70 -130.99 -41.81
N SER A 158 8.75 -131.39 -42.65
CA SER A 158 8.04 -130.44 -43.51
C SER A 158 7.14 -129.53 -42.66
N GLY A 159 7.30 -128.22 -42.81
CA GLY A 159 6.45 -127.19 -42.19
C GLY A 159 6.71 -126.89 -40.72
N ILE A 160 7.67 -127.55 -40.07
CA ILE A 160 7.98 -127.32 -38.65
C ILE A 160 8.66 -125.96 -38.38
N ASP A 161 9.19 -125.30 -39.42
CA ASP A 161 9.82 -123.99 -39.38
C ASP A 161 8.82 -122.82 -39.36
N ARG A 162 7.57 -123.06 -39.78
CA ARG A 162 6.54 -122.01 -39.91
C ARG A 162 6.21 -121.34 -38.57
N VAL A 163 6.08 -122.12 -37.50
CA VAL A 163 5.71 -121.60 -36.17
C VAL A 163 6.83 -120.73 -35.59
N PRO A 164 8.11 -121.19 -35.52
CA PRO A 164 9.20 -120.33 -35.05
C PRO A 164 9.39 -119.07 -35.91
N LEU A 165 9.23 -119.17 -37.23
CA LEU A 165 9.32 -118.00 -38.10
C LEU A 165 8.18 -117.00 -37.85
N HIS A 166 6.95 -117.47 -37.64
CA HIS A 166 5.82 -116.63 -37.26
C HIS A 166 6.07 -115.96 -35.90
N THR A 167 6.62 -116.69 -34.92
CA THR A 167 6.97 -116.14 -33.60
C THR A 167 8.00 -115.01 -33.72
N LEU A 168 9.04 -115.16 -34.54
CA LEU A 168 9.98 -114.05 -34.79
C LEU A 168 9.33 -112.86 -35.49
N THR A 169 8.46 -113.11 -36.47
CA THR A 169 7.74 -112.05 -37.18
C THR A 169 6.81 -111.29 -36.22
N THR A 170 6.09 -112.02 -35.36
CA THR A 170 5.23 -111.43 -34.32
C THR A 170 6.05 -110.68 -33.27
N THR A 171 7.26 -111.15 -32.95
CA THR A 171 8.19 -110.45 -32.04
C THR A 171 8.61 -109.12 -32.65
N ALA A 172 9.00 -109.09 -33.93
CA ALA A 172 9.36 -107.86 -34.63
C ALA A 172 8.17 -106.87 -34.68
N ASP A 173 6.97 -107.34 -35.05
CA ASP A 173 5.75 -106.52 -35.07
C ASP A 173 5.40 -105.95 -33.69
N THR A 174 5.63 -106.72 -32.62
CA THR A 174 5.38 -106.29 -31.24
C THR A 174 6.33 -105.16 -30.84
N ILE A 175 7.62 -105.29 -31.16
CA ILE A 175 8.61 -104.23 -30.91
C ILE A 175 8.28 -102.99 -31.74
N SER A 176 7.94 -103.16 -33.02
CA SER A 176 7.56 -102.07 -33.92
C SER A 176 6.34 -101.29 -33.42
N LYS A 177 5.29 -101.99 -32.97
CA LYS A 177 4.09 -101.38 -32.36
C LYS A 177 4.42 -100.64 -31.07
N GLN A 178 5.27 -101.21 -30.22
CA GLN A 178 5.68 -100.59 -28.96
C GLN A 178 6.51 -99.32 -29.18
N LEU A 179 7.40 -99.34 -30.17
CA LEU A 179 8.17 -98.15 -30.60
C LEU A 179 7.22 -97.05 -31.10
N ALA A 180 6.21 -97.39 -31.89
CA ALA A 180 5.22 -96.43 -32.38
C ALA A 180 4.38 -95.80 -31.25
N THR A 181 3.95 -96.57 -30.24
CA THR A 181 3.14 -96.05 -29.13
C THR A 181 3.96 -95.19 -28.17
N THR A 182 5.17 -95.61 -27.82
CA THR A 182 6.07 -94.86 -26.92
C THR A 182 6.58 -93.57 -27.55
N SER A 183 6.95 -93.58 -28.84
CA SER A 183 7.35 -92.36 -29.56
C SER A 183 6.19 -91.35 -29.70
N GLN A 184 4.97 -91.81 -29.99
CA GLN A 184 3.79 -90.93 -30.01
C GLN A 184 3.48 -90.32 -28.64
N ALA A 185 3.60 -91.10 -27.56
CA ALA A 185 3.43 -90.58 -26.20
C ALA A 185 4.47 -89.51 -25.85
N ALA A 186 5.73 -89.73 -26.20
CA ALA A 186 6.81 -88.76 -26.00
C ALA A 186 6.62 -87.47 -26.82
N LEU A 187 6.14 -87.57 -28.07
CA LEU A 187 5.79 -86.40 -28.89
C LEU A 187 4.62 -85.59 -28.30
N LYS A 188 3.59 -86.26 -27.78
CA LYS A 188 2.47 -85.59 -27.09
C LYS A 188 2.94 -84.87 -25.82
N LYS A 189 3.80 -85.51 -25.01
CA LYS A 189 4.40 -84.90 -23.82
C LYS A 189 5.21 -83.65 -24.19
N LYS A 190 6.01 -83.71 -25.26
CA LYS A 190 6.75 -82.54 -25.79
C LYS A 190 5.81 -81.41 -26.20
N GLN A 191 4.73 -81.70 -26.93
CA GLN A 191 3.74 -80.69 -27.33
C GLN A 191 3.08 -80.03 -26.11
N GLN A 192 2.73 -80.81 -25.08
CA GLN A 192 2.16 -80.29 -23.84
C GLN A 192 3.14 -79.39 -23.09
N VAL A 193 4.42 -79.76 -22.99
CA VAL A 193 5.46 -78.94 -22.35
C VAL A 193 5.66 -77.60 -23.09
N VAL A 194 5.70 -77.63 -24.42
CA VAL A 194 5.84 -76.41 -25.24
C VAL A 194 4.61 -75.51 -25.08
N LEU A 195 3.39 -76.08 -25.17
CA LEU A 195 2.15 -75.32 -25.01
C LEU A 195 2.04 -74.69 -23.62
N PHE A 196 2.35 -75.46 -22.57
CA PHE A 196 2.32 -74.98 -21.19
C PHE A 196 3.32 -73.84 -20.96
N THR A 197 4.54 -73.97 -21.50
CA THR A 197 5.55 -72.91 -21.45
C THR A 197 5.08 -71.64 -22.14
N LEU A 198 4.49 -71.77 -23.33
CA LEU A 198 3.98 -70.63 -24.11
C LEU A 198 2.86 -69.91 -23.34
N ILE A 199 1.95 -70.66 -22.72
CA ILE A 199 0.90 -70.11 -21.85
C ILE A 199 1.52 -69.35 -20.66
N LEU A 200 2.51 -69.93 -19.98
CA LEU A 200 3.18 -69.26 -18.85
C LEU A 200 3.85 -67.94 -19.27
N ILE A 201 4.51 -67.91 -20.43
CA ILE A 201 5.12 -66.69 -20.95
C ILE A 201 4.05 -65.63 -21.26
N ILE A 202 2.95 -66.01 -21.92
CA ILE A 202 1.84 -65.09 -22.22
C ILE A 202 1.23 -64.53 -20.92
N VAL A 203 0.97 -65.38 -19.92
CA VAL A 203 0.44 -64.95 -18.62
C VAL A 203 1.40 -64.00 -17.92
N ALA A 204 2.71 -64.29 -17.94
CA ALA A 204 3.73 -63.41 -17.34
C ALA A 204 3.79 -62.04 -18.03
N ILE A 205 3.67 -61.99 -19.36
CA ILE A 205 3.63 -60.74 -20.13
C ILE A 205 2.37 -59.93 -19.79
N ILE A 206 1.19 -60.56 -19.78
CA ILE A 206 -0.07 -59.89 -19.46
C ILE A 206 -0.06 -59.36 -18.02
N ALA A 207 0.38 -60.18 -17.05
CA ALA A 207 0.48 -59.78 -15.67
C ALA A 207 1.48 -58.62 -15.47
N GLY A 208 2.63 -58.67 -16.15
CA GLY A 208 3.62 -57.60 -16.14
C GLY A 208 3.07 -56.29 -16.73
N ALA A 209 2.42 -56.37 -17.89
CA ALA A 209 1.81 -55.20 -18.55
C ALA A 209 0.67 -54.59 -17.72
N ALA A 210 -0.22 -55.41 -17.15
CA ALA A 210 -1.30 -54.96 -16.28
C ALA A 210 -0.76 -54.28 -15.01
N THR A 211 0.25 -54.89 -14.38
CA THR A 211 0.90 -54.32 -13.18
C THR A 211 1.55 -52.98 -13.49
N TYR A 212 2.28 -52.90 -14.61
CA TYR A 212 2.89 -51.66 -15.09
C TYR A 212 1.84 -50.57 -15.34
N ALA A 213 0.76 -50.88 -16.05
CA ALA A 213 -0.32 -49.93 -16.36
C ALA A 213 -1.02 -49.41 -15.08
N ILE A 214 -1.35 -50.30 -14.13
CA ILE A 214 -1.98 -49.92 -12.86
C ILE A 214 -1.07 -48.99 -12.05
N LEU A 215 0.23 -49.29 -11.99
CA LEU A 215 1.19 -48.51 -11.22
C LEU A 215 1.48 -47.15 -11.85
N VAL A 216 1.66 -47.08 -13.18
CA VAL A 216 1.80 -45.80 -13.91
C VAL A 216 0.56 -44.93 -13.68
N ARG A 217 -0.65 -45.51 -13.77
CA ARG A 217 -1.89 -44.80 -13.51
C ARG A 217 -1.94 -44.23 -12.08
N ARG A 218 -1.55 -45.03 -11.09
CA ARG A 218 -1.64 -44.65 -9.67
C ARG A 218 -0.54 -43.70 -9.21
N LEU A 219 0.69 -43.87 -9.70
CA LEU A 219 1.86 -43.09 -9.28
C LEU A 219 2.03 -41.80 -10.08
N ILE A 220 1.60 -41.77 -11.35
CA ILE A 220 1.79 -40.62 -12.24
C ILE A 220 0.45 -40.01 -12.61
N ILE A 221 -0.38 -40.72 -13.39
CA ILE A 221 -1.55 -40.12 -14.06
C ILE A 221 -2.52 -39.51 -13.04
N ARG A 222 -2.85 -40.22 -11.97
CA ARG A 222 -3.75 -39.71 -10.92
C ARG A 222 -3.18 -38.48 -10.22
N ARG A 223 -1.88 -38.47 -9.91
CA ARG A 223 -1.23 -37.33 -9.23
C ARG A 223 -1.15 -36.12 -10.15
N VAL A 224 -0.85 -36.32 -11.42
CA VAL A 224 -0.87 -35.25 -12.43
C VAL A 224 -2.29 -34.69 -12.60
N HIS A 225 -3.33 -35.52 -12.60
CA HIS A 225 -4.72 -35.04 -12.63
C HIS A 225 -5.06 -34.16 -11.42
N LEU A 226 -4.57 -34.51 -10.22
CA LEU A 226 -4.75 -33.67 -9.03
C LEU A 226 -4.04 -32.32 -9.19
N LEU A 227 -2.80 -32.30 -9.71
CA LEU A 227 -2.10 -31.05 -10.00
C LEU A 227 -2.81 -30.17 -11.04
N VAL A 228 -3.39 -30.79 -12.07
CA VAL A 228 -4.19 -30.08 -13.08
C VAL A 228 -5.43 -29.48 -12.43
N SER A 229 -6.14 -30.25 -11.60
CA SER A 229 -7.30 -29.77 -10.85
C SER A 229 -6.94 -28.62 -9.88
N ASP A 230 -5.81 -28.71 -9.18
CA ASP A 230 -5.31 -27.62 -8.32
C ASP A 230 -5.03 -26.35 -9.14
N LEU A 231 -4.44 -26.50 -10.34
CA LEU A 231 -4.20 -25.39 -11.25
C LEU A 231 -5.49 -24.81 -11.84
N GLU A 232 -6.47 -25.65 -12.19
CA GLU A 232 -7.77 -25.20 -12.69
C GLU A 232 -8.45 -24.28 -11.66
N HIS A 233 -8.45 -24.65 -10.38
CA HIS A 233 -8.96 -23.78 -9.31
C HIS A 233 -8.21 -22.44 -9.23
N ILE A 234 -6.87 -22.43 -9.37
CA ILE A 234 -6.09 -21.18 -9.39
C ILE A 234 -6.47 -20.32 -10.61
N THR A 235 -6.65 -20.92 -11.78
CA THR A 235 -7.03 -20.18 -13.01
C THR A 235 -8.46 -19.64 -12.98
N GLU A 236 -9.36 -20.30 -12.24
CA GLU A 236 -10.71 -19.80 -11.94
C GLU A 236 -10.71 -18.71 -10.85
N GLY A 237 -9.54 -18.39 -10.28
CA GLY A 237 -9.38 -17.39 -9.24
C GLY A 237 -9.72 -17.88 -7.83
N ASP A 238 -9.79 -19.19 -7.61
CA ASP A 238 -10.03 -19.79 -6.30
C ASP A 238 -8.72 -20.10 -5.57
N PHE A 239 -8.29 -19.18 -4.70
CA PHE A 239 -7.10 -19.35 -3.87
C PHE A 239 -7.40 -20.02 -2.51
N THR A 240 -8.68 -20.33 -2.24
CA THR A 240 -9.12 -21.02 -1.01
C THR A 240 -8.89 -22.52 -1.07
N HIS A 241 -8.79 -23.09 -2.27
CA HIS A 241 -8.62 -24.52 -2.47
C HIS A 241 -7.36 -25.05 -1.75
N GLN A 242 -7.48 -26.19 -1.08
CA GLN A 242 -6.38 -26.81 -0.35
C GLN A 242 -5.72 -27.89 -1.23
N CYS A 243 -4.50 -27.62 -1.70
CA CYS A 243 -3.73 -28.57 -2.49
C CYS A 243 -3.39 -29.82 -1.67
N GLN A 244 -3.50 -31.00 -2.28
CA GLN A 244 -3.20 -32.25 -1.59
C GLN A 244 -1.69 -32.55 -1.60
N PRO A 245 -1.12 -33.09 -0.52
CA PRO A 245 0.29 -33.50 -0.50
C PRO A 245 0.54 -34.70 -1.43
N LEU A 246 1.40 -34.53 -2.43
CA LEU A 246 1.65 -35.52 -3.50
C LEU A 246 2.96 -36.32 -3.33
N GLY A 247 3.57 -36.27 -2.15
CA GLY A 247 4.84 -36.95 -1.81
C GLY A 247 6.06 -36.06 -1.99
N GLU A 248 7.26 -36.66 -1.95
CA GLU A 248 8.55 -35.94 -2.04
C GLU A 248 9.31 -36.16 -3.36
N ASP A 249 8.71 -36.91 -4.29
CA ASP A 249 9.26 -37.15 -5.62
C ASP A 249 9.09 -35.93 -6.54
N GLU A 250 9.50 -36.06 -7.80
CA GLU A 250 9.49 -34.96 -8.77
C GLU A 250 8.09 -34.35 -8.95
N ILE A 251 7.03 -35.16 -8.88
CA ILE A 251 5.64 -34.70 -8.96
C ILE A 251 5.23 -33.98 -7.67
N GLY A 252 5.64 -34.51 -6.52
CA GLY A 252 5.44 -33.88 -5.21
C GLY A 252 6.02 -32.46 -5.14
N LYS A 253 7.24 -32.26 -5.64
CA LYS A 253 7.89 -30.95 -5.71
C LYS A 253 7.12 -29.95 -6.58
N ILE A 254 6.54 -30.40 -7.69
CA ILE A 254 5.67 -29.57 -8.53
C ILE A 254 4.42 -29.15 -7.73
N GLY A 255 3.82 -30.08 -6.98
CA GLY A 255 2.69 -29.77 -6.09
C GLY A 255 3.01 -28.70 -5.04
N THR A 256 4.15 -28.84 -4.34
CA THR A 256 4.60 -27.82 -3.37
C THR A 256 4.86 -26.46 -4.03
N ALA A 257 5.41 -26.44 -5.25
CA ALA A 257 5.61 -25.20 -5.99
C ALA A 257 4.27 -24.53 -6.38
N ILE A 258 3.29 -25.31 -6.81
CA ILE A 258 1.92 -24.83 -7.11
C ILE A 258 1.24 -24.29 -5.86
N GLU A 259 1.34 -24.99 -4.73
CA GLU A 259 0.79 -24.52 -3.45
C GLU A 259 1.44 -23.20 -3.02
N THR A 260 2.76 -23.09 -3.16
CA THR A 260 3.49 -21.84 -2.86
C THR A 260 3.04 -20.70 -3.77
N LEU A 261 2.86 -20.96 -5.07
CA LEU A 261 2.35 -19.98 -6.03
C LEU A 261 0.94 -19.51 -5.65
N LYS A 262 0.02 -20.45 -5.36
CA LYS A 262 -1.34 -20.15 -4.89
C LYS A 262 -1.33 -19.24 -3.66
N ASN A 263 -0.55 -19.61 -2.64
CA ASN A 263 -0.50 -18.85 -1.39
C ASN A 263 0.06 -17.43 -1.60
N LYS A 264 1.11 -17.29 -2.42
CA LYS A 264 1.67 -15.96 -2.75
C LYS A 264 0.69 -15.11 -3.55
N MET A 265 0.02 -15.67 -4.56
CA MET A 265 -0.98 -14.93 -5.33
C MET A 265 -2.19 -14.52 -4.48
N GLY A 266 -2.71 -15.43 -3.65
CA GLY A 266 -3.80 -15.11 -2.73
C GLY A 266 -3.43 -14.00 -1.74
N ALA A 267 -2.21 -14.03 -1.19
CA ALA A 267 -1.72 -12.96 -0.32
C ALA A 267 -1.60 -11.61 -1.05
N LEU A 268 -1.05 -11.60 -2.27
CA LEU A 268 -0.93 -10.38 -3.09
C LEU A 268 -2.30 -9.78 -3.42
N ILE A 269 -3.26 -10.60 -3.83
CA ILE A 269 -4.63 -10.14 -4.14
C ILE A 269 -5.32 -9.61 -2.89
N SER A 270 -5.12 -10.25 -1.73
CA SER A 270 -5.62 -9.77 -0.44
C SER A 270 -5.03 -8.40 -0.07
N GLU A 271 -3.73 -8.21 -0.26
CA GLU A 271 -3.04 -6.96 0.00
C GLU A 271 -3.52 -5.84 -0.94
N ILE A 272 -3.67 -6.13 -2.24
CA ILE A 272 -4.23 -5.17 -3.20
C ILE A 272 -5.66 -4.79 -2.83
N ASN A 273 -6.48 -5.74 -2.36
CA ASN A 273 -7.85 -5.45 -1.91
C ASN A 273 -7.86 -4.50 -0.69
N LEU A 274 -6.97 -4.71 0.28
CA LEU A 274 -6.81 -3.80 1.43
C LEU A 274 -6.36 -2.39 0.99
N MET A 275 -5.35 -2.31 0.11
CA MET A 275 -4.90 -1.03 -0.44
C MET A 275 -6.02 -0.31 -1.20
N THR A 276 -6.82 -1.04 -1.97
CA THR A 276 -7.97 -0.51 -2.71
C THR A 276 -9.03 0.08 -1.78
N GLN A 277 -9.34 -0.62 -0.67
CA GLN A 277 -10.24 -0.09 0.36
C GLN A 277 -9.69 1.17 1.02
N GLN A 278 -8.39 1.20 1.31
CA GLN A 278 -7.73 2.37 1.87
C GLN A 278 -7.80 3.57 0.92
N VAL A 279 -7.52 3.37 -0.38
CA VAL A 279 -7.65 4.43 -1.39
C VAL A 279 -9.08 4.95 -1.48
N ASN A 280 -10.09 4.08 -1.46
CA ASN A 280 -11.49 4.52 -1.48
C ASN A 280 -11.84 5.37 -0.25
N ASN A 281 -11.46 4.91 0.95
CA ASN A 281 -11.69 5.66 2.19
C ASN A 281 -10.95 7.00 2.23
N SER A 282 -9.71 7.04 1.76
CA SER A 282 -8.93 8.29 1.65
C SER A 282 -9.54 9.24 0.64
N SER A 283 -10.04 8.74 -0.49
CA SER A 283 -10.72 9.55 -1.51
C SER A 283 -12.03 10.16 -0.99
N ALA A 284 -12.85 9.37 -0.29
CA ALA A 284 -14.07 9.86 0.36
C ALA A 284 -13.75 10.93 1.43
N THR A 285 -12.71 10.69 2.24
CA THR A 285 -12.24 11.67 3.23
C THR A 285 -11.77 12.97 2.57
N MET A 286 -10.99 12.87 1.48
CA MET A 286 -10.54 14.02 0.70
C MET A 286 -11.72 14.81 0.13
N SER A 287 -12.72 14.13 -0.44
CA SER A 287 -13.92 14.80 -0.95
C SER A 287 -14.68 15.57 0.14
N ASN A 288 -14.78 15.02 1.34
CA ASN A 288 -15.41 15.70 2.48
C ASN A 288 -14.60 16.92 2.91
N MET A 289 -13.27 16.79 3.06
CA MET A 289 -12.39 17.91 3.39
C MET A 289 -12.46 19.04 2.34
N MET A 290 -12.54 18.70 1.05
CA MET A 290 -12.69 19.71 0.00
C MET A 290 -14.04 20.42 0.05
N ARG A 291 -15.12 19.71 0.42
CA ARG A 291 -16.44 20.33 0.63
C ARG A 291 -16.43 21.29 1.82
N GLU A 292 -15.79 20.92 2.92
CA GLU A 292 -15.61 21.83 4.08
C GLU A 292 -14.77 23.05 3.71
N ALA A 293 -13.66 22.85 2.99
CA ALA A 293 -12.83 23.95 2.49
C ALA A 293 -13.63 24.90 1.59
N GLN A 294 -14.54 24.37 0.76
CA GLN A 294 -15.39 25.17 -0.10
C GLN A 294 -16.33 26.11 0.68
N VAL A 295 -16.88 25.63 1.81
CA VAL A 295 -17.71 26.43 2.71
C VAL A 295 -16.87 27.54 3.35
N GLN A 296 -15.71 27.19 3.92
CA GLN A 296 -14.80 28.15 4.55
C GLN A 296 -14.31 29.24 3.58
N LEU A 297 -14.02 28.87 2.32
CA LEU A 297 -13.60 29.83 1.29
C LEU A 297 -14.73 30.79 0.90
N THR A 298 -15.99 30.34 0.98
CA THR A 298 -17.17 31.18 0.75
C THR A 298 -17.34 32.19 1.88
N GLU A 299 -17.20 31.74 3.14
CA GLU A 299 -17.21 32.63 4.31
C GLU A 299 -16.05 33.64 4.24
N GLN A 300 -14.84 33.21 3.87
CA GLN A 300 -13.68 34.07 3.71
C GLN A 300 -13.89 35.13 2.61
N ALA A 301 -14.56 34.77 1.51
CA ALA A 301 -14.91 35.73 0.46
C ALA A 301 -15.91 36.78 0.96
N SER A 302 -16.92 36.36 1.73
CA SER A 302 -17.89 37.27 2.37
C SER A 302 -17.21 38.22 3.36
N GLU A 303 -16.30 37.71 4.18
CA GLU A 303 -15.56 38.54 5.15
C GLU A 303 -14.67 39.57 4.43
N ALA A 304 -14.02 39.18 3.33
CA ALA A 304 -13.27 40.11 2.50
C ALA A 304 -14.15 41.23 1.93
N GLU A 305 -15.38 40.93 1.50
CA GLU A 305 -16.35 41.93 1.03
C GLU A 305 -16.81 42.88 2.15
N HIS A 306 -17.00 42.35 3.37
CA HIS A 306 -17.28 43.17 4.55
C HIS A 306 -16.13 44.13 4.85
N ILE A 307 -14.90 43.64 4.89
CA ILE A 307 -13.72 44.49 5.13
C ILE A 307 -13.60 45.55 4.02
N GLN A 308 -13.83 45.20 2.75
CA GLN A 308 -13.79 46.15 1.64
C GLN A 308 -14.83 47.27 1.80
N SER A 309 -16.03 46.93 2.27
CA SER A 309 -17.09 47.89 2.56
C SER A 309 -16.71 48.81 3.73
N SER A 310 -16.18 48.25 4.81
CA SER A 310 -15.67 49.02 5.96
C SER A 310 -14.54 49.97 5.58
N MET A 311 -13.61 49.54 4.71
CA MET A 311 -12.53 50.39 4.20
C MET A 311 -13.07 51.57 3.38
N THR A 312 -14.12 51.34 2.59
CA THR A 312 -14.80 52.41 1.83
C THR A 312 -15.43 53.43 2.78
N ALA A 313 -16.16 52.96 3.80
CA ALA A 313 -16.76 53.84 4.81
C ALA A 313 -15.70 54.61 5.64
N MET A 314 -14.58 53.96 5.98
CA MET A 314 -13.45 54.63 6.65
C MET A 314 -12.82 55.71 5.77
N ASN A 315 -12.69 55.47 4.45
CA ASN A 315 -12.17 56.47 3.53
C ASN A 315 -13.07 57.71 3.44
N ASP A 316 -14.39 57.53 3.45
CA ASP A 316 -15.34 58.65 3.48
C ASP A 316 -15.32 59.39 4.83
N THR A 317 -15.12 58.65 5.92
CA THR A 317 -14.90 59.25 7.24
C THR A 317 -13.64 60.11 7.24
N MET A 318 -12.54 59.63 6.64
CA MET A 318 -11.29 60.41 6.53
C MET A 318 -11.47 61.71 5.74
N LYS A 319 -12.21 61.69 4.62
CA LYS A 319 -12.54 62.93 3.89
C LYS A 319 -13.28 63.93 4.78
N THR A 320 -14.18 63.44 5.63
CA THR A 320 -14.90 64.28 6.59
C THR A 320 -13.95 64.87 7.65
N VAL A 321 -13.01 64.07 8.16
CA VAL A 321 -12.00 64.56 9.12
C VAL A 321 -11.08 65.60 8.48
N VAL A 322 -10.64 65.41 7.22
CA VAL A 322 -9.87 66.43 6.48
C VAL A 322 -10.65 67.74 6.40
N SER A 323 -11.92 67.68 5.97
CA SER A 323 -12.77 68.88 5.88
C SER A 323 -12.93 69.57 7.23
N LYS A 324 -13.01 68.81 8.34
CA LYS A 324 -13.07 69.37 9.68
C LYS A 324 -11.74 69.98 10.14
N ALA A 325 -10.61 69.39 9.80
CA ALA A 325 -9.30 69.98 10.04
C ALA A 325 -9.13 71.31 9.28
N GLU A 326 -9.56 71.38 8.02
CA GLU A 326 -9.54 72.62 7.24
C GLU A 326 -10.42 73.72 7.87
N GLU A 327 -11.60 73.35 8.37
CA GLU A 327 -12.51 74.25 9.09
C GLU A 327 -11.85 74.79 10.37
N VAL A 328 -11.22 73.92 11.18
CA VAL A 328 -10.50 74.31 12.40
C VAL A 328 -9.32 75.22 12.09
N ALA A 329 -8.51 74.91 11.06
CA ALA A 329 -7.40 75.78 10.65
C ALA A 329 -7.87 77.15 10.16
N LYS A 330 -9.05 77.24 9.54
CA LYS A 330 -9.66 78.52 9.17
C LYS A 330 -10.08 79.30 10.41
N SER A 331 -10.81 78.67 11.34
CA SER A 331 -11.22 79.32 12.59
C SER A 331 -10.04 79.77 13.45
N ALA A 332 -8.96 78.99 13.49
CA ALA A 332 -7.72 79.38 14.15
C ALA A 332 -7.11 80.63 13.51
N ARG A 333 -6.99 80.68 12.17
CA ARG A 333 -6.51 81.87 11.45
C ARG A 333 -7.38 83.11 11.70
N ASP A 334 -8.71 82.95 11.70
CA ASP A 334 -9.63 84.05 12.00
C ASP A 334 -9.46 84.55 13.45
N ALA A 335 -9.27 83.63 14.41
CA ALA A 335 -9.02 83.98 15.82
C ALA A 335 -7.66 84.67 16.02
N ASP A 336 -6.62 84.24 15.31
CA ASP A 336 -5.29 84.86 15.30
C ASP A 336 -5.38 86.31 14.82
N GLN A 337 -6.01 86.52 13.66
CA GLN A 337 -6.24 87.84 13.11
C GLN A 337 -7.02 88.74 14.08
N LYS A 338 -8.11 88.23 14.66
CA LYS A 338 -8.93 89.00 15.62
C LYS A 338 -8.19 89.33 16.90
N SER A 339 -7.31 88.45 17.38
CA SER A 339 -6.47 88.70 18.55
C SER A 339 -5.43 89.77 18.27
N HIS A 340 -4.80 89.74 17.09
CA HIS A 340 -3.89 90.80 16.64
C HIS A 340 -4.59 92.15 16.45
N GLU A 341 -5.80 92.17 15.89
CA GLU A 341 -6.65 93.37 15.82
C GLU A 341 -6.96 93.91 17.22
N GLY A 342 -7.38 93.03 18.14
CA GLY A 342 -7.65 93.37 19.54
C GLY A 342 -6.43 93.98 20.24
N GLN A 343 -5.23 93.45 19.98
CA GLN A 343 -4.02 93.97 20.61
C GLN A 343 -3.64 95.37 20.11
N LYS A 344 -3.90 95.68 18.83
CA LYS A 344 -3.78 97.04 18.30
C LYS A 344 -4.74 98.00 19.01
N VAL A 345 -5.99 97.60 19.24
CA VAL A 345 -6.99 98.43 19.94
C VAL A 345 -6.60 98.66 21.39
N VAL A 346 -6.14 97.64 22.10
CA VAL A 346 -5.66 97.76 23.49
C VAL A 346 -4.46 98.71 23.58
N ASN A 347 -3.49 98.60 22.67
CA ASN A 347 -2.34 99.49 22.62
C ASN A 347 -2.75 100.95 22.37
N ALA A 348 -3.65 101.19 21.42
CA ALA A 348 -4.18 102.54 21.16
C ALA A 348 -4.98 103.09 22.35
N THR A 349 -5.72 102.24 23.05
CA THR A 349 -6.46 102.60 24.27
C THR A 349 -5.49 103.02 25.38
N ARG A 350 -4.40 102.28 25.57
CA ARG A 350 -3.33 102.61 26.51
C ARG A 350 -2.71 103.97 26.20
N GLU A 351 -2.35 104.24 24.94
CA GLU A 351 -1.80 105.54 24.52
C GLU A 351 -2.78 106.70 24.80
N THR A 352 -4.07 106.47 24.57
CA THR A 352 -5.12 107.46 24.84
C THR A 352 -5.27 107.74 26.34
N ILE A 353 -5.23 106.70 27.18
CA ILE A 353 -5.32 106.84 28.65
C ILE A 353 -4.06 107.53 29.20
N ASP A 354 -2.87 107.22 28.68
CA ASP A 354 -1.62 107.85 29.09
C ASP A 354 -1.63 109.36 28.77
N SER A 355 -2.14 109.72 27.58
CA SER A 355 -2.38 111.12 27.21
C SER A 355 -3.40 111.79 28.15
N LEU A 356 -4.48 111.10 28.50
CA LEU A 356 -5.49 111.62 29.45
C LEU A 356 -4.90 111.83 30.84
N ALA A 357 -4.09 110.90 31.35
CA ALA A 357 -3.43 111.01 32.65
C ALA A 357 -2.55 112.27 32.71
N LYS A 358 -1.81 112.55 31.63
CA LYS A 358 -0.98 113.75 31.49
C LYS A 358 -1.81 115.04 31.43
N GLU A 359 -2.96 115.02 30.76
CA GLU A 359 -3.86 116.17 30.68
C GLU A 359 -4.53 116.47 32.05
N VAL A 360 -4.92 115.42 32.79
CA VAL A 360 -5.41 115.53 34.17
C VAL A 360 -4.33 116.09 35.10
N GLU A 361 -3.10 115.61 35.00
CA GLU A 361 -1.96 116.13 35.78
C GLU A 361 -1.66 117.60 35.48
N THR A 362 -1.69 117.99 34.20
CA THR A 362 -1.53 119.39 33.79
C THR A 362 -2.67 120.26 34.34
N THR A 363 -3.90 119.76 34.29
CA THR A 363 -5.07 120.49 34.81
C THR A 363 -4.99 120.65 36.33
N ALA A 364 -4.55 119.61 37.05
CA ALA A 364 -4.32 119.68 38.50
C ALA A 364 -3.32 120.80 38.85
N GLN A 365 -2.20 120.90 38.13
CA GLN A 365 -1.19 121.95 38.34
C GLN A 365 -1.75 123.37 38.13
N VAL A 366 -2.60 123.56 37.10
CA VAL A 366 -3.25 124.86 36.84
C VAL A 366 -4.20 125.23 37.99
N ILE A 367 -4.97 124.27 38.50
CA ILE A 367 -5.89 124.52 39.61
C ILE A 367 -5.13 124.76 40.93
N THR A 368 -4.03 124.05 41.17
CA THR A 368 -3.14 124.33 42.31
C THR A 368 -2.60 125.76 42.24
N SER A 369 -2.17 126.20 41.05
CA SER A 369 -1.71 127.58 40.83
C SER A 369 -2.84 128.61 41.06
N LEU A 370 -4.07 128.30 40.65
CA LEU A 370 -5.25 129.12 40.94
C LEU A 370 -5.54 129.22 42.44
N ASN A 371 -5.39 128.11 43.18
CA ASN A 371 -5.55 128.07 44.62
C ASN A 371 -4.51 128.96 45.34
N GLU A 372 -3.25 128.91 44.91
CA GLU A 372 -2.18 129.78 45.40
C GLU A 372 -2.45 131.26 45.08
N ALA A 373 -2.86 131.57 43.85
CA ALA A 373 -3.23 132.93 43.46
C ALA A 373 -4.40 133.46 44.29
N SER A 374 -5.40 132.62 44.59
CA SER A 374 -6.55 132.96 45.42
C SER A 374 -6.14 133.26 46.87
N ASN A 375 -5.19 132.50 47.44
CA ASN A 375 -4.62 132.79 48.76
C ASN A 375 -3.94 134.17 48.79
N ASN A 376 -3.19 134.53 47.74
CA ASN A 376 -2.57 135.85 47.63
C ASN A 376 -3.61 136.96 47.60
N VAL A 377 -4.72 136.79 46.85
CA VAL A 377 -5.82 137.76 46.84
C VAL A 377 -6.48 137.87 48.23
N GLY A 378 -6.69 136.74 48.92
CA GLY A 378 -7.18 136.73 50.31
C GLY A 378 -6.32 137.60 51.24
N SER A 379 -4.99 137.44 51.17
CA SER A 379 -4.06 138.26 51.98
C SER A 379 -4.13 139.76 51.67
N ILE A 380 -4.39 140.14 50.42
CA ILE A 380 -4.57 141.53 50.01
C ILE A 380 -5.89 142.08 50.58
N LEU A 381 -6.95 141.27 50.58
CA LEU A 381 -8.25 141.65 51.14
C LEU A 381 -8.18 141.85 52.65
N ASP A 382 -7.40 141.06 53.38
CA ASP A 382 -7.14 141.28 54.81
C ASP A 382 -6.49 142.66 55.06
N VAL A 383 -5.54 143.06 54.21
CA VAL A 383 -4.92 144.39 54.28
C VAL A 383 -5.94 145.48 53.95
N ILE A 384 -6.79 145.30 52.94
CA ILE A 384 -7.84 146.28 52.57
C ILE A 384 -8.86 146.41 53.70
N LYS A 385 -9.28 145.31 54.32
CA LYS A 385 -10.18 145.31 55.48
C LYS A 385 -9.53 146.07 56.64
N GLY A 386 -8.25 145.80 56.93
CA GLY A 386 -7.49 146.54 57.93
C GLY A 386 -7.39 148.05 57.65
N ILE A 387 -7.10 148.44 56.39
CA ILE A 387 -7.06 149.85 55.98
C ILE A 387 -8.45 150.49 56.10
N SER A 388 -9.50 149.77 55.69
CA SER A 388 -10.88 150.23 55.76
C SER A 388 -11.34 150.47 57.20
N GLU A 389 -11.06 149.52 58.11
CA GLU A 389 -11.33 149.65 59.55
C GLU A 389 -10.54 150.82 60.15
N GLN A 390 -9.26 150.96 59.80
CA GLN A 390 -8.42 152.08 60.22
C GLN A 390 -8.97 153.42 59.70
N THR A 391 -9.42 153.47 58.45
CA THR A 391 -10.00 154.66 57.82
C THR A 391 -11.34 155.02 58.46
N ASN A 392 -12.18 154.03 58.76
CA ASN A 392 -13.43 154.19 59.49
C ASN A 392 -13.19 154.77 60.91
N MET A 393 -12.16 154.28 61.61
CA MET A 393 -11.75 154.80 62.92
C MET A 393 -11.19 156.23 62.85
N LEU A 394 -10.37 156.55 61.85
CA LEU A 394 -9.85 157.89 61.61
C LEU A 394 -10.98 158.88 61.27
N ALA A 395 -11.92 158.45 60.42
CA ALA A 395 -13.09 159.24 60.03
C ALA A 395 -14.02 159.48 61.21
N LEU A 396 -14.23 158.48 62.07
CA LEU A 396 -14.98 158.63 63.32
C LEU A 396 -14.33 159.66 64.24
N ASN A 397 -13.02 159.59 64.44
CA ASN A 397 -12.28 160.58 65.24
C ASN A 397 -12.38 161.99 64.65
N ALA A 398 -12.31 162.12 63.32
CA ALA A 398 -12.49 163.39 62.63
C ALA A 398 -13.92 163.94 62.75
N ALA A 399 -14.94 163.09 62.67
CA ALA A 399 -16.35 163.47 62.87
C ALA A 399 -16.61 163.95 64.30
N ILE A 400 -16.01 163.28 65.29
CA ILE A 400 -16.06 163.69 66.70
C ILE A 400 -15.42 165.08 66.89
N GLU A 401 -14.24 165.32 66.33
CA GLU A 401 -13.54 166.61 66.48
C GLU A 401 -14.22 167.73 65.69
N ALA A 402 -14.83 167.42 64.53
CA ALA A 402 -15.65 168.35 63.77
C ALA A 402 -16.93 168.75 64.51
N ALA A 403 -17.59 167.81 65.21
CA ALA A 403 -18.72 168.11 66.09
C ALA A 403 -18.30 168.99 67.28
N ARG A 404 -17.06 168.81 67.77
CA ARG A 404 -16.48 169.59 68.86
C ARG A 404 -16.20 171.05 68.49
N ALA A 405 -15.91 171.33 67.21
CA ALA A 405 -15.67 172.67 66.67
C ALA A 405 -16.95 173.49 66.37
N GLY A 406 -18.15 172.92 66.60
CA GLY A 406 -19.43 173.62 66.43
C GLY A 406 -19.72 174.07 64.99
N GLU A 407 -20.29 175.27 64.80
CA GLU A 407 -20.68 175.78 63.48
C GLU A 407 -19.51 175.90 62.48
N GLN A 408 -18.27 176.09 62.95
CA GLN A 408 -17.07 176.15 62.09
C GLN A 408 -16.63 174.78 61.56
N GLY A 409 -16.99 173.69 62.26
CA GLY A 409 -16.62 172.31 61.90
C GLY A 409 -17.60 171.61 60.97
N ARG A 410 -18.73 172.25 60.64
CA ARG A 410 -19.87 171.63 59.96
C ARG A 410 -19.55 171.08 58.56
N GLY A 411 -18.68 171.77 57.80
CA GLY A 411 -18.18 171.26 56.51
C GLY A 411 -17.25 170.05 56.66
N PHE A 412 -16.42 170.03 57.70
CA PHE A 412 -15.54 168.89 58.02
C PHE A 412 -16.31 167.68 58.52
N ALA A 413 -17.39 167.87 59.28
CA ALA A 413 -18.25 166.79 59.77
C ALA A 413 -18.89 166.01 58.60
N VAL A 414 -19.39 166.72 57.58
CA VAL A 414 -19.97 166.09 56.38
C VAL A 414 -18.93 165.27 55.62
N VAL A 415 -17.71 165.80 55.46
CA VAL A 415 -16.62 165.06 54.80
C VAL A 415 -16.20 163.84 55.64
N ALA A 416 -16.14 163.97 56.96
CA ALA A 416 -15.80 162.86 57.85
C ALA A 416 -16.85 161.74 57.81
N ASP A 417 -18.14 162.07 57.81
CA ASP A 417 -19.22 161.08 57.67
C ASP A 417 -19.22 160.43 56.28
N GLU A 418 -18.92 161.18 55.21
CA GLU A 418 -18.79 160.63 53.86
C GLU A 418 -17.60 159.66 53.76
N VAL A 419 -16.44 160.02 54.34
CA VAL A 419 -15.26 159.13 54.41
C VAL A 419 -15.57 157.89 55.27
N ARG A 420 -16.33 158.04 56.35
CA ARG A 420 -16.77 156.92 57.21
C ARG A 420 -17.67 155.97 56.44
N GLY A 421 -18.67 156.50 55.71
CA GLY A 421 -19.55 155.72 54.85
C GLY A 421 -18.80 155.03 53.71
N LEU A 422 -17.79 155.69 53.13
CA LEU A 422 -16.94 155.11 52.08
C LEU A 422 -16.05 153.99 52.63
N ALA A 423 -15.48 154.17 53.81
CA ALA A 423 -14.72 153.13 54.51
C ALA A 423 -15.61 151.93 54.81
N GLN A 424 -16.77 152.12 55.45
CA GLN A 424 -17.69 151.02 55.73
C GLN A 424 -18.09 150.25 54.46
N ARG A 425 -18.47 150.95 53.37
CA ARG A 425 -18.75 150.31 52.07
C ARG A 425 -17.55 149.56 51.48
N THR A 426 -16.33 150.06 51.68
CA THR A 426 -15.08 149.40 51.25
C THR A 426 -14.83 148.15 52.07
N GLY A 427 -15.10 148.19 53.39
CA GLY A 427 -15.01 147.03 54.28
C GLY A 427 -16.02 145.95 53.91
N ASP A 428 -17.29 146.32 53.75
CA ASP A 428 -18.37 145.41 53.34
C ASP A 428 -18.08 144.77 51.96
N SER A 429 -17.53 145.55 51.01
CA SER A 429 -17.14 145.02 49.70
C SER A 429 -15.93 144.08 49.79
N ALA A 430 -14.95 144.40 50.63
CA ALA A 430 -13.80 143.53 50.86
C ALA A 430 -14.22 142.20 51.51
N GLU A 431 -15.19 142.22 52.43
CA GLU A 431 -15.77 141.02 53.05
C GLU A 431 -16.54 140.16 52.03
N GLN A 432 -17.35 140.78 51.15
CA GLN A 432 -18.02 140.05 50.07
C GLN A 432 -17.03 139.39 49.09
N ILE A 433 -15.94 140.07 48.74
CA ILE A 433 -14.88 139.49 47.89
C ILE A 433 -14.14 138.38 48.66
N TYR A 434 -13.92 138.55 49.97
CA TYR A 434 -13.29 137.53 50.81
C TYR A 434 -14.10 136.23 50.80
N ASP A 435 -15.41 136.31 51.02
CA ASP A 435 -16.31 135.15 50.95
C ASP A 435 -16.28 134.47 49.56
N LEU A 436 -16.21 135.27 48.49
CA LEU A 436 -16.07 134.75 47.13
C LEU A 436 -14.74 134.02 46.91
N ILE A 437 -13.65 134.55 47.46
CA ILE A 437 -12.31 133.93 47.40
C ILE A 437 -12.27 132.65 48.22
N GLU A 438 -12.92 132.61 49.37
CA GLU A 438 -12.99 131.39 50.19
C GLU A 438 -13.81 130.28 49.48
N GLN A 439 -14.92 130.65 48.82
CA GLN A 439 -15.66 129.72 47.95
C GLN A 439 -14.81 129.25 46.76
N LEU A 440 -14.07 130.15 46.11
CA LEU A 440 -13.17 129.81 45.01
C LEU A 440 -12.08 128.84 45.46
N ARG A 441 -11.52 129.04 46.67
CA ARG A 441 -10.52 128.17 47.29
C ARG A 441 -11.08 126.78 47.58
N SER A 442 -12.28 126.72 48.15
CA SER A 442 -12.99 125.45 48.38
C SER A 442 -13.26 124.70 47.07
N HIS A 443 -13.70 125.41 46.02
CA HIS A 443 -13.90 124.82 44.69
C HIS A 443 -12.60 124.36 44.04
N ALA A 444 -11.51 125.12 44.17
CA ALA A 444 -10.19 124.72 43.68
C ALA A 444 -9.68 123.47 44.40
N HIS A 445 -9.84 123.38 45.72
CA HIS A 445 -9.47 122.19 46.50
C HIS A 445 -10.27 120.95 46.05
N ASN A 446 -11.59 121.06 45.94
CA ASN A 446 -12.44 119.96 45.47
C ASN A 446 -12.07 119.52 44.04
N ALA A 447 -11.68 120.47 43.19
CA ALA A 447 -11.25 120.16 41.83
C ALA A 447 -9.88 119.44 41.81
N VAL A 448 -8.93 119.81 42.65
CA VAL A 448 -7.67 119.05 42.82
C VAL A 448 -7.95 117.63 43.30
N GLU A 449 -8.80 117.44 44.32
CA GLU A 449 -9.17 116.11 44.82
C GLU A 449 -9.84 115.24 43.72
N ALA A 450 -10.69 115.86 42.90
CA ALA A 450 -11.32 115.19 41.76
C ALA A 450 -10.29 114.82 40.67
N MET A 451 -9.29 115.66 40.42
CA MET A 451 -8.20 115.38 39.48
C MET A 451 -7.28 114.25 39.99
N ASP A 452 -6.95 114.21 41.28
CA ASP A 452 -6.17 113.12 41.88
C ASP A 452 -6.89 111.77 41.75
N LYS A 453 -8.20 111.74 42.02
CA LYS A 453 -9.04 110.55 41.75
C LYS A 453 -9.10 110.20 40.27
N GLY A 454 -9.09 111.20 39.40
CA GLY A 454 -9.02 111.03 37.94
C GLY A 454 -7.72 110.36 37.51
N LYS A 455 -6.58 110.79 38.07
CA LYS A 455 -5.26 110.20 37.84
C LYS A 455 -5.20 108.76 38.32
N GLU A 456 -5.67 108.47 39.53
CA GLU A 456 -5.72 107.09 40.06
C GLU A 456 -6.53 106.15 39.17
N ARG A 457 -7.68 106.62 38.65
CA ARG A 457 -8.51 105.85 37.70
C ARG A 457 -7.83 105.65 36.35
N ALA A 458 -7.08 106.64 35.86
CA ALA A 458 -6.31 106.52 34.63
C ALA A 458 -5.21 105.46 34.78
N ASP A 459 -4.43 105.50 35.88
CA ASP A 459 -3.39 104.51 36.19
C ASP A 459 -3.96 103.09 36.29
N ALA A 460 -5.09 102.91 36.99
CA ALA A 460 -5.79 101.63 37.05
C ALA A 460 -6.21 101.13 35.66
N SER A 461 -6.64 102.03 34.78
CA SER A 461 -7.03 101.70 33.40
C SER A 461 -5.83 101.31 32.53
N VAL A 462 -4.66 101.90 32.76
CA VAL A 462 -3.39 101.48 32.13
C VAL A 462 -3.03 100.06 32.55
N GLN A 463 -3.04 99.76 33.86
CA GLN A 463 -2.74 98.40 34.36
C GLN A 463 -3.71 97.35 33.80
N GLN A 464 -4.99 97.68 33.69
CA GLN A 464 -5.98 96.78 33.10
C GLN A 464 -5.75 96.55 31.60
N SER A 465 -5.30 97.59 30.88
CA SER A 465 -4.92 97.48 29.47
C SER A 465 -3.68 96.60 29.27
N GLU A 466 -2.68 96.71 30.15
CA GLU A 466 -1.49 95.83 30.12
C GLU A 466 -1.87 94.37 30.33
N LYS A 467 -2.70 94.09 31.34
CA LYS A 467 -3.21 92.72 31.59
C LYS A 467 -4.00 92.17 30.40
N MET A 468 -4.80 93.00 29.73
CA MET A 468 -5.51 92.59 28.52
C MET A 468 -4.55 92.26 27.36
N SER A 469 -3.45 93.02 27.24
CA SER A 469 -2.39 92.77 26.25
C SER A 469 -1.69 91.43 26.49
N GLU A 470 -1.40 91.08 27.75
CA GLU A 470 -0.83 89.78 28.11
C GLU A 470 -1.79 88.63 27.76
N LEU A 471 -3.08 88.77 28.08
CA LEU A 471 -4.10 87.76 27.75
C LEU A 471 -4.22 87.54 26.23
N LEU A 472 -4.21 88.61 25.44
CA LEU A 472 -4.24 88.52 23.97
C LEU A 472 -2.99 87.82 23.41
N THR A 473 -1.82 88.09 23.99
CA THR A 473 -0.57 87.41 23.63
C THR A 473 -0.64 85.91 23.92
N SER A 474 -1.24 85.54 25.06
CA SER A 474 -1.47 84.14 25.41
C SER A 474 -2.44 83.47 24.42
N ILE A 475 -3.49 84.16 23.99
CA ILE A 475 -4.44 83.65 22.99
C ILE A 475 -3.73 83.41 21.64
N ILE A 476 -2.92 84.36 21.18
CA ILE A 476 -2.13 84.21 19.93
C ILE A 476 -1.24 82.95 20.00
N THR A 477 -0.59 82.72 21.15
CA THR A 477 0.25 81.53 21.35
C THR A 477 -0.56 80.23 21.26
N ILE A 478 -1.70 80.16 21.96
CA ILE A 478 -2.60 78.99 21.92
C ILE A 478 -3.13 78.74 20.50
N VAL A 479 -3.51 79.79 19.78
CA VAL A 479 -4.00 79.67 18.40
C VAL A 479 -2.90 79.20 17.44
N SER A 480 -1.65 79.61 17.66
CA SER A 480 -0.49 79.09 16.92
C SER A 480 -0.29 77.58 17.16
N GLU A 481 -0.39 77.13 18.41
CA GLU A 481 -0.32 75.70 18.76
C GLU A 481 -1.47 74.89 18.13
N ILE A 482 -2.70 75.43 18.11
CA ILE A 482 -3.84 74.81 17.43
C ILE A 482 -3.54 74.65 15.93
N SER A 483 -2.98 75.68 15.30
CA SER A 483 -2.63 75.65 13.87
C SER A 483 -1.55 74.60 13.57
N ALA A 484 -0.52 74.50 14.42
CA ALA A 484 0.53 73.49 14.31
C ALA A 484 -0.01 72.06 14.50
N THR A 485 -0.91 71.87 15.47
CA THR A 485 -1.57 70.57 15.71
C THR A 485 -2.44 70.17 14.52
N ASN A 486 -3.15 71.12 13.92
CA ASN A 486 -3.98 70.84 12.75
C ASN A 486 -3.14 70.39 11.54
N ALA A 487 -1.96 70.98 11.33
CA ALA A 487 -1.03 70.53 10.29
C ALA A 487 -0.52 69.09 10.53
N GLN A 488 -0.32 68.69 11.80
CA GLN A 488 0.03 67.30 12.13
C GLN A 488 -1.13 66.34 11.84
N ILE A 489 -2.37 66.74 12.16
CA ILE A 489 -3.58 65.95 11.85
C ILE A 489 -3.68 65.69 10.34
N GLU A 490 -3.47 66.71 9.50
CA GLU A 490 -3.46 66.54 8.03
C GLU A 490 -2.40 65.51 7.57
N SER A 491 -1.19 65.58 8.14
CA SER A 491 -0.12 64.61 7.83
C SER A 491 -0.52 63.18 8.22
N LEU A 492 -1.08 62.99 9.42
CA LEU A 492 -1.53 61.68 9.90
C LEU A 492 -2.66 61.11 9.03
N ILE A 493 -3.60 61.95 8.60
CA ILE A 493 -4.68 61.52 7.70
C ILE A 493 -4.11 61.05 6.36
N LYS A 494 -3.10 61.73 5.82
CA LYS A 494 -2.45 61.33 4.56
C LYS A 494 -1.76 59.98 4.69
N GLU A 495 -1.05 59.73 5.78
CA GLU A 495 -0.43 58.43 6.08
C GLU A 495 -1.49 57.33 6.25
N GLN A 496 -2.59 57.64 6.94
CA GLN A 496 -3.68 56.72 7.16
C GLN A 496 -4.42 56.37 5.85
N SER A 497 -4.59 57.34 4.95
CA SER A 497 -5.15 57.12 3.60
C SER A 497 -4.28 56.14 2.78
N ASN A 498 -2.96 56.30 2.82
CA ASN A 498 -2.04 55.35 2.18
C ASN A 498 -2.18 53.94 2.77
N SER A 499 -2.29 53.83 4.10
CA SER A 499 -2.49 52.56 4.79
C SER A 499 -3.78 51.86 4.35
N PHE A 500 -4.89 52.60 4.22
CA PHE A 500 -6.15 52.03 3.71
C PHE A 500 -6.07 51.57 2.26
N SER A 501 -5.33 52.28 1.40
CA SER A 501 -5.10 51.84 0.02
C SER A 501 -4.38 50.49 -0.01
N VAL A 502 -3.37 50.30 0.85
CA VAL A 502 -2.65 49.02 0.97
C VAL A 502 -3.57 47.92 1.47
N VAL A 503 -4.36 48.18 2.52
CA VAL A 503 -5.30 47.19 3.05
C VAL A 503 -6.36 46.80 2.01
N THR A 504 -6.90 47.77 1.28
CA THR A 504 -7.84 47.53 0.16
C THR A 504 -7.23 46.62 -0.90
N GLN A 505 -5.98 46.86 -1.29
CA GLN A 505 -5.28 46.00 -2.25
C GLN A 505 -5.07 44.58 -1.71
N GLN A 506 -4.74 44.44 -0.42
CA GLN A 506 -4.58 43.12 0.21
C GLN A 506 -5.90 42.36 0.29
N VAL A 507 -7.00 43.02 0.63
CA VAL A 507 -8.35 42.43 0.68
C VAL A 507 -8.80 41.95 -0.71
N SER A 508 -8.54 42.76 -1.76
CA SER A 508 -8.78 42.36 -3.15
C SER A 508 -7.97 41.12 -3.55
N LYS A 509 -6.70 41.05 -3.12
CA LYS A 509 -5.85 39.87 -3.33
C LYS A 509 -6.39 38.64 -2.59
N ILE A 510 -6.88 38.79 -1.35
CA ILE A 510 -7.53 37.71 -0.60
C ILE A 510 -8.74 37.18 -1.36
N ASN A 511 -9.63 38.05 -1.83
CA ASN A 511 -10.81 37.63 -2.60
C ASN A 511 -10.43 36.85 -3.87
N THR A 512 -9.41 37.33 -4.61
CA THR A 512 -8.88 36.63 -5.79
C THR A 512 -8.29 35.26 -5.44
N LEU A 513 -7.53 35.17 -4.35
CA LEU A 513 -6.97 33.90 -3.86
C LEU A 513 -8.07 32.93 -3.41
N SER A 514 -9.12 33.41 -2.74
CA SER A 514 -10.26 32.58 -2.34
C SER A 514 -10.99 31.99 -3.55
N LYS A 515 -11.20 32.79 -4.61
CA LYS A 515 -11.79 32.32 -5.88
C LYS A 515 -10.93 31.27 -6.58
N ASN A 516 -9.62 31.50 -6.66
CA ASN A 516 -8.70 30.53 -7.26
C ASN A 516 -8.62 29.23 -6.45
N THR A 517 -8.64 29.34 -5.11
CA THR A 517 -8.61 28.16 -4.23
C THR A 517 -9.92 27.38 -4.34
N THR A 518 -11.05 28.06 -4.45
CA THR A 518 -12.38 27.46 -4.72
C THR A 518 -12.39 26.63 -6.01
N ALA A 519 -11.79 27.15 -7.08
CA ALA A 519 -11.69 26.37 -8.32
C ALA A 519 -10.87 25.09 -8.11
N LYS A 520 -9.72 25.18 -7.42
CA LYS A 520 -8.85 24.04 -7.13
C LYS A 520 -9.46 23.01 -6.19
N THR A 521 -10.24 23.43 -5.19
CA THR A 521 -10.98 22.52 -4.31
C THR A 521 -12.06 21.78 -5.10
N GLY A 522 -12.70 22.47 -6.06
CA GLY A 522 -13.60 21.84 -7.03
C GLY A 522 -12.92 20.76 -7.86
N GLU A 523 -11.78 21.06 -8.49
CA GLU A 523 -11.00 20.07 -9.26
C GLU A 523 -10.56 18.87 -8.40
N THR A 524 -10.09 19.12 -7.18
CA THR A 524 -9.65 18.06 -6.25
C THR A 524 -10.82 17.16 -5.82
N THR A 525 -12.01 17.73 -5.69
CA THR A 525 -13.25 16.96 -5.42
C THR A 525 -13.55 16.01 -6.58
N VAL A 526 -13.44 16.47 -7.82
CA VAL A 526 -13.64 15.65 -9.02
C VAL A 526 -12.61 14.51 -9.06
N HIS A 527 -11.32 14.79 -8.86
CA HIS A 527 -10.29 13.74 -8.84
C HIS A 527 -10.45 12.74 -7.70
N SER A 528 -10.95 13.17 -6.54
CA SER A 528 -11.26 12.27 -5.42
C SER A 528 -12.42 11.34 -5.79
N GLN A 529 -13.44 11.84 -6.49
CA GLN A 529 -14.54 11.03 -6.98
C GLN A 529 -14.06 10.00 -8.02
N GLU A 530 -13.24 10.42 -8.99
CA GLU A 530 -12.63 9.52 -9.99
C GLU A 530 -11.80 8.41 -9.33
N LEU A 531 -11.05 8.73 -8.27
CA LEU A 531 -10.23 7.75 -7.54
C LEU A 531 -11.09 6.77 -6.73
N SER A 532 -12.22 7.23 -6.18
CA SER A 532 -13.21 6.37 -5.53
C SER A 532 -13.85 5.39 -6.53
N GLU A 533 -14.26 5.89 -7.70
CA GLU A 533 -14.82 5.06 -8.80
C GLU A 533 -13.81 4.02 -9.31
N LEU A 534 -12.54 4.43 -9.51
CA LEU A 534 -11.48 3.50 -9.91
C LEU A 534 -11.23 2.42 -8.85
N SER A 535 -11.27 2.80 -7.57
CA SER A 535 -11.12 1.87 -6.46
C SER A 535 -12.30 0.90 -6.36
N GLU A 536 -13.53 1.37 -6.60
CA GLU A 536 -14.72 0.51 -6.64
C GLU A 536 -14.67 -0.47 -7.82
N SER A 537 -14.22 -0.01 -9.00
CA SER A 537 -14.00 -0.86 -10.17
C SER A 537 -12.93 -1.93 -9.90
N LEU A 538 -11.80 -1.54 -9.30
CA LEU A 538 -10.74 -2.47 -8.90
C LEU A 538 -11.25 -3.45 -7.83
N SER A 539 -12.00 -2.98 -6.84
CA SER A 539 -12.62 -3.85 -5.83
C SER A 539 -13.57 -4.87 -6.46
N THR A 540 -14.34 -4.46 -7.47
CA THR A 540 -15.25 -5.35 -8.22
C THR A 540 -14.47 -6.39 -9.02
N LEU A 541 -13.34 -6.01 -9.62
CA LEU A 541 -12.45 -6.95 -10.32
C LEU A 541 -11.84 -7.96 -9.34
N LEU A 542 -11.42 -7.49 -8.15
CA LEU A 542 -10.83 -8.34 -7.12
C LEU A 542 -11.83 -9.31 -6.48
N LYS A 543 -13.12 -8.95 -6.40
CA LYS A 543 -14.20 -9.84 -5.92
C LYS A 543 -14.39 -11.11 -6.76
N GLN A 544 -13.86 -11.15 -7.98
CA GLN A 544 -13.87 -12.37 -8.80
C GLN A 544 -12.95 -13.44 -8.23
N PHE A 545 -11.94 -13.05 -7.45
CA PHE A 545 -11.02 -13.97 -6.78
C PHE A 545 -11.58 -14.40 -5.42
N LYS A 546 -11.63 -15.71 -5.17
CA LYS A 546 -11.98 -16.25 -3.85
C LYS A 546 -10.71 -16.33 -3.01
N LEU A 547 -10.71 -15.60 -1.91
CA LEU A 547 -9.60 -15.55 -0.97
C LEU A 547 -9.97 -16.27 0.31
N THR A 548 -8.98 -16.91 0.94
CA THR A 548 -9.18 -17.47 2.26
C THR A 548 -9.41 -16.30 3.20
N SER A 549 -10.62 -16.20 3.75
CA SER A 549 -10.92 -15.24 4.80
C SER A 549 -10.04 -15.57 5.99
N THR A 550 -8.83 -15.01 6.02
CA THR A 550 -8.03 -14.98 7.22
C THR A 550 -8.75 -13.98 8.09
N SER A 551 -9.64 -14.51 8.94
CA SER A 551 -10.25 -13.76 10.01
C SER A 551 -9.10 -13.24 10.85
N LEU A 552 -8.68 -12.00 10.58
CA LEU A 552 -7.94 -11.20 11.52
C LEU A 552 -8.91 -10.97 12.66
N THR A 553 -8.98 -11.95 13.57
CA THR A 553 -9.57 -11.80 14.89
C THR A 553 -8.83 -10.66 15.57
N ASP A 554 -9.38 -9.46 15.42
CA ASP A 554 -9.74 -8.57 16.52
C ASP A 554 -8.76 -8.59 17.71
N THR A 555 -7.50 -8.24 17.46
CA THR A 555 -6.52 -7.93 18.52
C THR A 555 -6.53 -6.45 18.91
N SER A 556 -7.46 -5.64 18.39
CA SER A 556 -7.53 -4.19 18.71
C SER A 556 -8.40 -3.82 19.92
N SER A 557 -8.95 -4.77 20.67
CA SER A 557 -9.79 -4.47 21.84
C SER A 557 -9.07 -4.43 23.20
N SER A 558 -7.73 -4.62 23.25
CA SER A 558 -6.98 -4.70 24.53
C SER A 558 -6.18 -3.45 24.93
N GLU A 559 -6.09 -2.39 24.12
CA GLU A 559 -5.19 -1.25 24.40
C GLU A 559 -5.87 0.10 24.67
N LYS A 560 -7.19 0.13 24.94
CA LYS A 560 -7.90 1.38 25.33
C LYS A 560 -8.17 1.55 26.83
N SER A 561 -7.42 0.86 27.69
CA SER A 561 -7.48 1.05 29.15
C SER A 561 -6.10 1.33 29.77
N ALA A 562 -5.32 2.23 29.19
CA ALA A 562 -4.19 2.87 29.86
C ALA A 562 -3.74 4.11 29.08
N HIS A 563 -4.46 5.22 29.20
CA HIS A 563 -3.89 6.56 29.43
C HIS A 563 -4.98 7.62 29.61
#